data_AF-A0A553P6X8-F1
#
_entry.id   AF-A0A553P6X8-F1
#
_cell.length_a   1.000
_cell.length_b   1.000
_cell.length_c   1.000
_cell.angle_alpha   90.00
_cell.angle_beta   90.00
_cell.angle_gamma   90.00
#
_symmetry.space_group_name_H-M   'P 1'
#
loop_
_entity.id
_entity.type
_entity.pdbx_description
1 polymer ?
#
loop_
_entity_poly.entity_id
_entity_poly.type
_entity_poly.pdbx_seq_one_letter_code
_entity_poly.pdbx_strand_id
1 'polypeptide(L)'
;SQNTLRTVKQKILSYERAIFAASTLSSTASVEANRVIGQQSQRKSNRQKSGKAKSWADLEGKCTCCGAKEHKAAQCPKRTSSCNRAIPDTGATRTMLSLDVAQRHGLQLDATSDKVKAANGDQMSVAGRVVLELTVDCLVSSCMHNCMLISWHDLQNLGVIGPAFPLAASGEINTAVEDSSAIEEMKQDLRRQFHDVLSDSLAPDQRVVGDPIQIRLTEDAVPYHANTSRPIPLHYRAEADATIKRLLDSGRISCVEEATTWCARAHFVPKEGGKAGL
;
A
#
# COMPACT_ATOMS: atom_id res chain seq x y z
N SER A 1 1.40 11.73 22.60
CA SER A 1 1.70 11.16 21.27
C SER A 1 1.09 11.90 20.06
N GLN A 2 0.18 12.88 20.22
CA GLN A 2 -0.34 13.70 19.09
C GLN A 2 0.75 14.47 18.30
N ASN A 3 1.96 14.61 18.85
CA ASN A 3 3.08 15.32 18.22
C ASN A 3 3.71 14.56 17.05
N THR A 4 3.76 13.22 17.05
CA THR A 4 4.51 12.49 15.99
C THR A 4 3.75 12.47 14.66
N LEU A 5 2.44 12.20 14.69
CA LEU A 5 1.58 12.27 13.50
C LEU A 5 1.42 13.71 12.96
N ARG A 6 1.35 14.71 13.86
CA ARG A 6 1.41 16.12 13.47
C ARG A 6 2.74 16.46 12.82
N THR A 7 3.86 15.96 13.36
CA THR A 7 5.20 16.16 12.81
C THR A 7 5.36 15.51 11.44
N VAL A 8 4.87 14.27 11.25
CA VAL A 8 4.90 13.59 9.95
C VAL A 8 4.06 14.35 8.92
N LYS A 9 2.83 14.76 9.29
CA LYS A 9 1.98 15.59 8.41
C LYS A 9 2.64 16.94 8.11
N GLN A 10 3.25 17.61 9.09
CA GLN A 10 3.96 18.87 8.90
C GLN A 10 5.19 18.72 8.00
N LYS A 11 5.93 17.61 8.13
CA LYS A 11 7.06 17.28 7.25
C LYS A 11 6.58 16.99 5.83
N ILE A 12 5.53 16.20 5.64
CA ILE A 12 4.92 15.97 4.31
C ILE A 12 4.41 17.30 3.69
N LEU A 13 3.76 18.15 4.49
CA LEU A 13 3.31 19.48 4.05
C LEU A 13 4.50 20.42 3.72
N SER A 14 5.65 20.26 4.37
CA SER A 14 6.86 21.00 4.00
C SER A 14 7.39 20.61 2.61
N TYR A 15 7.17 19.37 2.16
CA TYR A 15 7.48 18.96 0.79
C TYR A 15 6.55 19.55 -0.24
N GLU A 16 5.24 19.57 0.06
CA GLU A 16 4.28 20.26 -0.79
C GLU A 16 4.69 21.74 -0.94
N ARG A 17 5.14 22.37 0.16
CA ARG A 17 5.66 23.76 0.16
C ARG A 17 6.99 23.92 -0.56
N ALA A 18 7.93 22.97 -0.48
CA ALA A 18 9.21 23.05 -1.19
C ALA A 18 9.04 23.04 -2.71
N ILE A 19 8.04 22.31 -3.22
CA ILE A 19 7.64 22.36 -4.63
C ILE A 19 7.16 23.78 -5.01
N PHE A 20 6.44 24.46 -4.11
CA PHE A 20 6.05 25.85 -4.31
C PHE A 20 7.20 26.86 -4.20
N ALA A 21 8.17 26.65 -3.29
CA ALA A 21 9.30 27.54 -3.08
C ALA A 21 10.29 27.54 -4.26
N ALA A 22 10.50 26.37 -4.89
CA ALA A 22 11.29 26.26 -6.12
C ALA A 22 10.69 27.08 -7.30
N SER A 23 9.37 27.34 -7.29
CA SER A 23 8.72 28.21 -8.27
C SER A 23 9.01 29.70 -8.06
N THR A 24 9.25 30.12 -6.82
CA THR A 24 9.52 31.54 -6.49
C THR A 24 10.92 32.00 -6.87
N LEU A 25 11.91 31.09 -6.87
CA LEU A 25 13.29 31.41 -7.31
C LEU A 25 13.43 31.58 -8.82
N SER A 26 12.53 31.00 -9.62
CA SER A 26 12.56 31.16 -11.08
C SER A 26 11.86 32.44 -11.57
N SER A 27 11.05 33.11 -10.73
CA SER A 27 10.26 34.27 -11.17
C SER A 27 11.03 35.60 -11.21
N THR A 28 12.24 35.67 -10.64
CA THR A 28 13.09 36.87 -10.70
C THR A 28 14.15 36.82 -11.80
N ALA A 29 14.20 35.75 -12.61
CA ALA A 29 15.28 35.53 -13.59
C ALA A 29 14.82 35.14 -15.01
N SER A 30 13.57 35.39 -15.41
CA SER A 30 13.13 35.06 -16.79
C SER A 30 12.09 36.04 -17.35
N VAL A 31 12.50 37.29 -17.52
CA VAL A 31 12.13 38.05 -18.72
C VAL A 31 13.30 37.87 -19.69
N GLU A 32 13.01 37.57 -20.96
CA GLU A 32 13.98 37.28 -22.03
C GLU A 32 14.69 35.90 -21.99
N ALA A 33 14.14 34.91 -22.73
CA ALA A 33 14.95 34.00 -23.57
C ALA A 33 14.08 33.04 -24.41
N ASN A 34 13.99 33.40 -25.70
CA ASN A 34 14.12 32.52 -26.87
C ASN A 34 13.00 31.56 -27.30
N ARG A 35 12.19 32.15 -28.19
CA ARG A 35 11.72 31.63 -29.48
C ARG A 35 12.88 31.34 -30.45
N VAL A 36 13.19 30.08 -30.77
CA VAL A 36 13.82 29.59 -32.05
C VAL A 36 13.50 28.07 -32.19
N ILE A 37 12.57 27.65 -33.07
CA ILE A 37 12.77 26.91 -34.36
C ILE A 37 13.64 25.63 -34.22
N GLY A 38 13.32 24.43 -34.71
CA GLY A 38 12.32 23.96 -35.68
C GLY A 38 12.31 22.42 -35.73
N GLN A 39 11.18 21.83 -36.12
CA GLN A 39 11.00 21.08 -37.37
C GLN A 39 11.62 19.67 -37.48
N GLN A 40 10.73 18.72 -37.80
CA GLN A 40 10.93 17.36 -38.34
C GLN A 40 11.34 16.29 -37.32
N SER A 41 10.75 15.09 -37.29
CA SER A 41 10.30 14.26 -38.41
C SER A 41 9.16 13.33 -37.98
N GLN A 42 8.08 13.32 -38.77
CA GLN A 42 7.05 12.28 -38.68
C GLN A 42 7.63 10.94 -39.16
N ARG A 43 7.92 10.04 -38.23
CA ARG A 43 8.03 8.60 -38.52
C ARG A 43 6.79 7.90 -38.00
N LYS A 44 5.86 7.61 -38.91
CA LYS A 44 4.80 6.62 -38.71
C LYS A 44 5.45 5.27 -38.45
N SER A 45 5.40 4.78 -37.21
CA SER A 45 5.60 3.35 -36.94
C SER A 45 4.26 2.72 -36.63
N ASN A 46 3.86 1.85 -37.55
CA ASN A 46 2.71 0.98 -37.45
C ASN A 46 3.08 -0.11 -36.43
N ARG A 47 2.59 -0.01 -35.18
CA ARG A 47 2.77 -1.06 -34.18
C ARG A 47 1.42 -1.55 -33.69
N GLN A 48 1.19 -2.84 -33.97
CA GLN A 48 0.01 -3.61 -33.62
C GLN A 48 -0.35 -3.44 -32.14
N LYS A 49 -1.66 -3.30 -31.90
CA LYS A 49 -2.30 -3.25 -30.59
C LYS A 49 -1.95 -4.51 -29.78
N SER A 50 -0.99 -4.41 -28.85
CA SER A 50 -0.84 -5.36 -27.75
C SER A 50 -1.55 -4.79 -26.51
N GLY A 51 -2.18 -5.68 -25.75
CA GLY A 51 -3.19 -5.41 -24.72
C GLY A 51 -2.94 -4.19 -23.81
N LYS A 52 -4.03 -3.46 -23.54
CA LYS A 52 -4.09 -2.37 -22.58
C LYS A 52 -3.56 -2.85 -21.22
N ALA A 53 -2.37 -2.40 -20.83
CA ALA A 53 -1.95 -2.43 -19.44
C ALA A 53 -2.95 -1.59 -18.64
N LYS A 54 -3.58 -2.19 -17.62
CA LYS A 54 -4.43 -1.45 -16.67
C LYS A 54 -3.52 -0.43 -15.99
N SER A 55 -3.81 0.85 -16.19
CA SER A 55 -3.03 1.91 -15.57
C SER A 55 -3.33 1.93 -14.06
N TRP A 56 -2.43 2.51 -13.28
CA TRP A 56 -2.59 2.76 -11.85
C TRP A 56 -3.89 3.49 -11.44
N ALA A 57 -4.74 3.88 -12.41
CA ALA A 57 -6.02 4.56 -12.20
C ALA A 57 -7.18 3.66 -11.72
N ASP A 58 -7.01 2.34 -11.70
CA ASP A 58 -8.14 1.40 -11.49
C ASP A 58 -8.26 0.82 -10.07
N LEU A 59 -7.44 1.24 -9.11
CA LEU A 59 -7.55 0.77 -7.72
C LEU A 59 -8.19 1.87 -6.83
N GLU A 60 -9.40 1.58 -6.35
CA GLU A 60 -10.22 2.30 -5.35
C GLU A 60 -11.17 3.44 -5.77
N GLY A 61 -11.40 3.73 -7.06
CA GLY A 61 -12.50 4.63 -7.47
C GLY A 61 -12.44 6.05 -6.87
N LYS A 62 -11.29 6.46 -6.33
CA LYS A 62 -11.01 7.80 -5.82
C LYS A 62 -10.22 8.55 -6.87
N CYS A 63 -10.57 9.82 -7.08
CA CYS A 63 -9.80 10.76 -7.89
C CYS A 63 -8.34 10.75 -7.43
N THR A 64 -7.40 10.40 -8.31
CA THR A 64 -5.97 10.37 -7.96
C THR A 64 -5.37 11.76 -7.73
N CYS A 65 -6.02 12.83 -8.18
CA CYS A 65 -5.68 14.20 -7.79
C CYS A 65 -6.11 14.47 -6.33
N CYS A 66 -7.41 14.67 -6.06
CA CYS A 66 -7.86 15.17 -4.75
C CYS A 66 -8.36 14.12 -3.74
N GLY A 67 -8.40 12.84 -4.12
CA GLY A 67 -8.92 11.74 -3.28
C GLY A 67 -10.45 11.60 -3.24
N ALA A 68 -11.21 12.48 -3.90
CA ALA A 68 -12.68 12.42 -3.94
C ALA A 68 -13.21 11.30 -4.84
N LYS A 69 -14.28 10.60 -4.45
CA LYS A 69 -14.87 9.50 -5.23
C LYS A 69 -15.77 9.97 -6.40
N GLU A 70 -16.06 11.27 -6.46
CA GLU A 70 -17.11 11.83 -7.32
C GLU A 70 -16.68 12.07 -8.77
N HIS A 71 -15.37 12.08 -9.05
CA HIS A 71 -14.86 12.39 -10.38
C HIS A 71 -13.56 11.65 -10.68
N LYS A 72 -13.25 11.50 -11.98
CA LYS A 72 -11.94 11.03 -12.43
C LYS A 72 -10.93 12.19 -12.39
N ALA A 73 -9.65 11.88 -12.27
CA ALA A 73 -8.56 12.88 -12.20
C ALA A 73 -8.61 13.93 -13.32
N ALA A 74 -9.00 13.54 -14.53
CA ALA A 74 -9.16 14.43 -15.69
C ALA A 74 -10.24 15.51 -15.51
N GLN A 75 -11.20 15.28 -14.61
CA GLN A 75 -12.36 16.14 -14.34
C GLN A 75 -12.26 16.80 -12.95
N CYS A 76 -11.08 16.76 -12.32
CA CYS A 76 -10.93 17.24 -10.96
C CYS A 76 -11.05 18.78 -10.89
N PRO A 77 -12.00 19.33 -10.12
CA PRO A 77 -12.12 20.77 -9.93
C PRO A 77 -10.95 21.35 -9.12
N LYS A 78 -10.17 20.51 -8.41
CA LYS A 78 -8.91 20.87 -7.73
C LYS A 78 -7.66 20.64 -8.59
N ARG A 79 -7.81 20.42 -9.90
CA ARG A 79 -6.68 20.26 -10.85
C ARG A 79 -5.89 21.56 -11.07
N THR A 80 -6.24 22.62 -10.35
CA THR A 80 -5.47 23.87 -10.24
C THR A 80 -4.52 23.83 -9.04
N SER A 81 -3.25 24.09 -9.30
CA SER A 81 -2.10 24.46 -8.43
C SER A 81 -1.89 23.84 -7.04
N SER A 82 -2.89 23.44 -6.27
CA SER A 82 -2.76 23.06 -4.85
C SER A 82 -2.83 21.56 -4.57
N CYS A 83 -2.65 20.72 -5.59
CA CYS A 83 -2.87 19.28 -5.48
C CYS A 83 -1.59 18.47 -5.66
N ASN A 84 -0.48 18.91 -5.08
CA ASN A 84 0.80 18.19 -5.14
C ASN A 84 0.82 17.13 -4.04
N ARG A 85 0.43 15.89 -4.34
CA ARG A 85 0.44 14.83 -3.33
C ARG A 85 1.84 14.21 -3.21
N ALA A 86 2.54 14.54 -2.13
CA ALA A 86 3.74 13.82 -1.72
C ALA A 86 3.34 12.55 -0.94
N ILE A 87 3.73 11.39 -1.44
CA ILE A 87 3.38 10.08 -0.89
C ILE A 87 4.65 9.48 -0.26
N PRO A 88 4.65 9.21 1.05
CA PRO A 88 5.73 8.44 1.66
C PRO A 88 5.65 7.00 1.13
N ASP A 89 6.65 6.58 0.36
CA ASP A 89 6.66 5.26 -0.28
C ASP A 89 7.92 4.49 0.14
N THR A 90 7.78 3.68 1.19
CA THR A 90 8.87 2.84 1.70
C THR A 90 9.28 1.74 0.72
N GLY A 91 8.49 1.48 -0.34
CA GLY A 91 8.84 0.57 -1.42
C GLY A 91 9.74 1.19 -2.50
N ALA A 92 9.89 2.52 -2.50
CA ALA A 92 10.68 3.23 -3.49
C ALA A 92 12.13 3.43 -3.02
N THR A 93 13.10 3.01 -3.84
CA THR A 93 14.55 3.22 -3.60
C THR A 93 15.04 4.61 -3.98
N ARG A 94 14.35 5.28 -4.91
CA ARG A 94 14.63 6.65 -5.38
C ARG A 94 13.36 7.49 -5.26
N THR A 95 13.53 8.76 -4.91
CA THR A 95 12.40 9.70 -4.89
C THR A 95 12.02 10.02 -6.33
N MET A 96 10.73 9.96 -6.62
CA MET A 96 10.20 10.14 -7.97
C MET A 96 9.23 11.33 -8.00
N LEU A 97 9.37 12.21 -8.99
CA LEU A 97 8.49 13.35 -9.21
C LEU A 97 7.81 13.22 -10.57
N SER A 98 6.51 13.50 -10.64
CA SER A 98 5.81 13.52 -11.92
C SER A 98 6.23 14.70 -12.80
N LEU A 99 6.40 14.44 -14.11
CA LEU A 99 6.82 15.45 -15.08
C LEU A 99 5.84 16.63 -15.16
N ASP A 100 4.54 16.39 -15.00
CA ASP A 100 3.55 17.46 -15.02
C ASP A 100 3.69 18.42 -13.83
N VAL A 101 4.14 17.93 -12.68
CA VAL A 101 4.44 18.77 -11.50
C VAL A 101 5.71 19.57 -11.75
N ALA A 102 6.77 18.94 -12.25
CA ALA A 102 8.02 19.64 -12.56
C ALA A 102 7.81 20.78 -13.58
N GLN A 103 7.08 20.52 -14.66
CA GLN A 103 6.76 21.52 -15.68
C GLN A 103 5.88 22.64 -15.15
N ARG A 104 4.84 22.31 -14.36
CA ARG A 104 3.93 23.30 -13.77
C ARG A 104 4.64 24.27 -12.85
N HIS A 105 5.67 23.80 -12.16
CA HIS A 105 6.45 24.59 -11.20
C HIS A 105 7.73 25.19 -11.81
N GLY A 106 7.93 25.06 -13.12
CA GLY A 106 9.08 25.65 -13.82
C GLY A 106 10.43 25.06 -13.40
N LEU A 107 10.45 23.80 -12.93
CA LEU A 107 11.68 23.18 -12.45
C LEU A 107 12.61 22.86 -13.63
N GLN A 108 13.88 23.25 -13.49
CA GLN A 108 14.92 22.88 -14.46
C GLN A 108 15.33 21.43 -14.25
N LEU A 109 15.40 20.67 -15.34
CA LEU A 109 15.73 19.25 -15.32
C LEU A 109 17.15 19.03 -15.80
N ASP A 110 17.97 18.38 -14.97
CA ASP A 110 19.27 17.91 -15.37
C ASP A 110 19.17 16.60 -16.16
N ALA A 111 20.04 16.43 -17.15
CA ALA A 111 20.15 15.18 -17.88
C ALA A 111 20.63 14.05 -16.95
N THR A 112 20.04 12.86 -17.07
CA THR A 112 20.47 11.67 -16.32
C THR A 112 20.38 10.40 -17.18
N SER A 113 21.21 9.42 -16.85
CA SER A 113 21.20 8.07 -17.41
C SER A 113 20.61 7.02 -16.45
N ASP A 114 20.04 7.45 -15.32
CA ASP A 114 19.41 6.58 -14.32
C ASP A 114 18.29 5.74 -14.95
N LYS A 115 18.26 4.44 -14.59
CA LYS A 115 17.22 3.50 -15.01
C LYS A 115 16.37 3.13 -13.82
N VAL A 116 15.06 3.34 -13.93
CA VAL A 116 14.09 3.05 -12.85
C VAL A 116 13.12 1.96 -13.29
N LYS A 117 12.86 0.99 -12.41
CA LYS A 117 11.84 -0.04 -12.61
C LYS A 117 10.72 0.12 -11.59
N ALA A 118 9.49 -0.05 -12.04
CA ALA A 118 8.33 -0.11 -11.17
C ALA A 118 8.27 -1.47 -10.44
N ALA A 119 7.47 -1.55 -9.38
CA ALA A 119 7.31 -2.77 -8.58
C ALA A 119 6.79 -3.98 -9.37
N ASN A 120 6.08 -3.75 -10.48
CA ASN A 120 5.62 -4.79 -11.40
C ASN A 120 6.69 -5.27 -12.41
N GLY A 121 7.91 -4.72 -12.34
CA GLY A 121 9.03 -5.05 -13.23
C GLY A 121 9.16 -4.18 -14.48
N ASP A 122 8.18 -3.32 -14.77
CA ASP A 122 8.19 -2.47 -15.96
C ASP A 122 9.24 -1.34 -15.86
N GLN A 123 9.86 -1.01 -16.98
CA GLN A 123 10.80 0.11 -17.07
C GLN A 123 10.04 1.45 -17.07
N MET A 124 10.39 2.34 -16.15
CA MET A 124 9.84 3.71 -16.10
C MET A 124 10.66 4.65 -16.98
N SER A 125 9.97 5.61 -17.62
CA SER A 125 10.60 6.71 -18.34
C SER A 125 11.14 7.75 -17.36
N VAL A 126 12.40 8.15 -17.53
CA VAL A 126 13.02 9.24 -16.76
C VAL A 126 13.25 10.42 -17.71
N ALA A 127 12.60 11.55 -17.40
CA ALA A 127 12.69 12.79 -18.17
C ALA A 127 13.88 13.66 -17.75
N GLY A 128 14.38 13.48 -16.53
CA GLY A 128 15.51 14.22 -15.98
C GLY A 128 15.63 14.05 -14.47
N ARG A 129 16.54 14.80 -13.86
CA ARG A 129 16.78 14.85 -12.42
C ARG A 129 16.56 16.26 -11.91
N VAL A 130 16.07 16.40 -10.68
CA VAL A 130 15.95 17.70 -10.01
C VAL A 130 16.26 17.55 -8.52
N VAL A 131 16.97 18.53 -7.96
CA VAL A 131 17.25 18.64 -6.52
C VAL A 131 16.37 19.74 -5.96
N LEU A 132 15.54 19.40 -4.97
CA LEU A 132 14.66 20.36 -4.30
C LEU A 132 15.38 21.01 -3.10
N GLU A 133 14.95 22.21 -2.68
CA GLU A 133 15.59 22.99 -1.60
C GLU A 133 15.65 22.30 -0.23
N LEU A 134 14.87 21.24 -0.01
CA LEU A 134 14.99 20.36 1.15
C LEU A 134 16.10 19.29 0.97
N THR A 135 17.01 19.51 0.02
CA THR A 135 18.11 18.63 -0.40
C THR A 135 17.67 17.23 -0.83
N VAL A 136 16.41 17.10 -1.28
CA VAL A 136 15.89 15.83 -1.80
C VAL A 136 16.21 15.74 -3.27
N ASP A 137 17.00 14.72 -3.60
CA ASP A 137 17.36 14.36 -4.96
C ASP A 137 16.29 13.44 -5.56
N CYS A 138 15.62 13.89 -6.61
CA CYS A 138 14.55 13.14 -7.23
C CYS A 138 14.67 13.01 -8.74
N LEU A 139 14.16 11.89 -9.25
CA LEU A 139 14.07 11.59 -10.67
C LEU A 139 12.68 11.97 -11.16
N VAL A 140 12.64 12.65 -12.30
CA VAL A 140 11.39 13.13 -12.89
C VAL A 140 10.90 12.12 -13.93
N SER A 141 9.65 11.69 -13.82
CA SER A 141 9.07 10.65 -14.67
C SER A 141 7.76 11.08 -15.33
N SER A 142 7.62 10.77 -16.62
CA SER A 142 6.41 11.04 -17.39
C SER A 142 5.33 9.97 -17.24
N CYS A 143 5.64 8.81 -16.64
CA CYS A 143 4.63 7.77 -16.38
C CYS A 143 3.90 7.96 -15.04
N MET A 144 4.29 8.98 -14.27
CA MET A 144 3.60 9.42 -13.04
C MET A 144 2.78 10.66 -13.32
N HIS A 145 1.73 10.88 -12.52
CA HIS A 145 0.81 11.99 -12.71
C HIS A 145 0.50 12.67 -11.38
N ASN A 146 0.81 13.96 -11.30
CA ASN A 146 0.41 14.85 -10.22
C ASN A 146 0.76 14.34 -8.80
N CYS A 147 1.90 13.66 -8.67
CA CYS A 147 2.39 13.12 -7.41
C CYS A 147 3.92 13.12 -7.33
N MET A 148 4.40 12.96 -6.09
CA MET A 148 5.79 12.70 -5.75
C MET A 148 5.84 11.47 -4.83
N LEU A 149 6.69 10.49 -5.13
CA LEU A 149 6.98 9.36 -4.24
C LEU A 149 8.28 9.67 -3.49
N ILE A 150 8.24 9.65 -2.17
CA ILE A 150 9.43 9.89 -1.33
C ILE A 150 10.05 8.55 -0.97
N SER A 151 11.32 8.36 -1.33
CA SER A 151 12.07 7.11 -1.10
C SER A 151 12.26 6.81 0.38
N TRP A 152 12.48 5.54 0.70
CA TRP A 152 12.80 5.15 2.08
C TRP A 152 14.08 5.83 2.60
N HIS A 153 15.09 6.06 1.75
CA HIS A 153 16.31 6.79 2.14
C HIS A 153 16.00 8.23 2.56
N ASP A 154 15.15 8.93 1.79
CA ASP A 154 14.75 10.29 2.13
C ASP A 154 13.84 10.31 3.35
N LEU A 155 12.97 9.31 3.52
CA LEU A 155 12.17 9.13 4.73
C LEU A 155 13.04 8.87 5.98
N GLN A 156 14.20 8.21 5.84
CA GLN A 156 15.18 8.06 6.92
C GLN A 156 15.87 9.38 7.25
N ASN A 157 16.36 10.10 6.23
CA ASN A 157 16.98 11.41 6.40
C ASN A 157 16.04 12.41 7.09
N LEU A 158 14.74 12.27 6.84
CA LEU A 158 13.69 13.04 7.48
C LEU A 158 13.32 12.59 8.90
N GLY A 159 13.80 11.43 9.35
CA GLY A 159 13.39 10.80 10.59
C GLY A 159 11.92 10.40 10.62
N VAL A 160 11.31 10.13 9.46
CA VAL A 160 9.96 9.55 9.36
C VAL A 160 10.01 8.05 9.62
N ILE A 161 11.08 7.39 9.18
CA ILE A 161 11.37 5.98 9.46
C ILE A 161 12.76 5.84 10.06
N GLY A 162 13.00 4.78 10.83
CA GLY A 162 14.27 4.56 11.53
C GLY A 162 15.43 4.19 10.60
N PRO A 163 16.69 4.46 11.00
CA PRO A 163 17.88 4.18 10.19
C PRO A 163 18.10 2.68 9.93
N ALA A 164 17.52 1.81 10.77
CA ALA A 164 17.60 0.36 10.62
C ALA A 164 16.57 -0.23 9.64
N PHE A 165 15.62 0.56 9.14
CA PHE A 165 14.64 0.09 8.14
C PHE A 165 15.36 -0.49 6.90
N PRO A 166 14.89 -1.60 6.30
CA PRO A 166 13.68 -2.37 6.62
C PRO A 166 13.84 -3.43 7.72
N LEU A 167 15.02 -3.56 8.33
CA LEU A 167 15.17 -4.47 9.45
C LEU A 167 14.28 -4.00 10.60
N ALA A 168 13.45 -4.90 11.11
CA ALA A 168 12.85 -4.69 12.42
C ALA A 168 13.99 -4.39 13.38
N ALA A 169 13.85 -3.36 14.23
CA ALA A 169 14.84 -3.05 15.23
C ALA A 169 15.01 -4.27 16.16
N SER A 170 15.91 -5.19 15.81
CA SER A 170 16.38 -6.29 16.65
C SER A 170 17.58 -5.81 17.47
N GLY A 171 17.53 -4.56 17.92
CA GLY A 171 18.47 -4.03 18.88
C GLY A 171 17.93 -4.38 20.25
N GLU A 172 18.72 -5.09 21.04
CA GLU A 172 18.57 -5.20 22.48
C GLU A 172 18.10 -3.84 23.01
N ILE A 173 16.87 -3.82 23.53
CA ILE A 173 16.32 -2.63 24.17
C ILE A 173 17.24 -2.40 25.37
N ASN A 174 18.16 -1.45 25.25
CA ASN A 174 18.79 -0.85 26.40
C ASN A 174 17.64 -0.42 27.31
N THR A 175 17.53 -1.11 28.45
CA THR A 175 16.56 -0.90 29.51
C THR A 175 16.78 0.47 30.14
N ALA A 176 16.49 1.54 29.40
CA ALA A 176 16.00 2.77 29.97
C ALA A 176 14.51 2.52 30.17
N VAL A 177 14.14 2.30 31.42
CA VAL A 177 12.77 2.19 31.91
C VAL A 177 12.08 3.53 31.63
N GLU A 178 11.56 3.72 30.41
CA GLU A 178 10.67 4.83 30.10
C GLU A 178 9.25 4.31 29.95
N ASP A 179 8.43 4.66 30.96
CA ASP A 179 7.01 4.40 31.16
C ASP A 179 6.34 3.39 30.22
N SER A 180 6.40 2.12 30.64
CA SER A 180 5.61 1.01 30.08
C SER A 180 4.11 1.34 29.98
N SER A 181 3.60 2.25 30.81
CA SER A 181 2.21 2.72 30.80
C SER A 181 1.86 3.50 29.54
N ALA A 182 2.73 4.41 29.08
CA ALA A 182 2.47 5.24 27.90
C ALA A 182 2.41 4.43 26.60
N ILE A 183 3.22 3.36 26.51
CA ILE A 183 3.22 2.44 25.37
C ILE A 183 1.96 1.58 25.37
N GLU A 184 1.55 1.04 26.52
CA GLU A 184 0.32 0.26 26.63
C GLU A 184 -0.93 1.09 26.38
N GLU A 185 -0.98 2.33 26.87
CA GLU A 185 -2.05 3.28 26.55
C GLU A 185 -2.14 3.54 25.03
N MET A 186 -0.99 3.68 24.36
CA MET A 186 -0.95 3.88 22.91
C MET A 186 -1.44 2.65 22.14
N LYS A 187 -1.03 1.44 22.57
CA LYS A 187 -1.55 0.19 21.98
C LYS A 187 -3.05 0.07 22.16
N GLN A 188 -3.55 0.44 23.33
CA GLN A 188 -4.98 0.36 23.64
C GLN A 188 -5.78 1.39 22.83
N ASP A 189 -5.24 2.60 22.64
CA ASP A 189 -5.86 3.62 21.79
C ASP A 189 -5.91 3.18 20.32
N LEU A 190 -4.83 2.56 19.81
CA LEU A 190 -4.81 1.99 18.46
C LEU A 190 -5.80 0.83 18.29
N ARG A 191 -5.85 -0.10 19.26
CA ARG A 191 -6.83 -1.18 19.28
C ARG A 191 -8.26 -0.65 19.26
N ARG A 192 -8.53 0.44 19.98
CA ARG A 192 -9.84 1.09 20.00
C ARG A 192 -10.15 1.78 18.67
N GLN A 193 -9.19 2.54 18.13
CA GLN A 193 -9.36 3.30 16.90
C GLN A 193 -9.57 2.39 15.68
N PHE A 194 -8.88 1.25 15.64
CA PHE A 194 -8.87 0.31 14.52
C PHE A 194 -9.46 -1.05 14.90
N HIS A 195 -10.44 -1.08 15.80
CA HIS A 195 -11.05 -2.32 16.30
C HIS A 195 -11.74 -3.15 15.20
N ASP A 196 -12.11 -2.50 14.09
CA ASP A 196 -12.71 -3.11 12.91
C ASP A 196 -11.72 -3.97 12.11
N VAL A 197 -10.43 -3.62 12.13
CA VAL A 197 -9.35 -4.33 11.42
C VAL A 197 -8.38 -5.05 12.36
N LEU A 198 -8.26 -4.63 13.62
CA LEU A 198 -7.40 -5.23 14.65
C LEU A 198 -8.26 -5.90 15.71
N SER A 199 -8.36 -7.23 15.64
CA SER A 199 -9.06 -8.03 16.65
C SER A 199 -8.29 -9.31 16.98
N ASP A 200 -8.34 -9.71 18.24
CA ASP A 200 -7.80 -10.99 18.72
C ASP A 200 -8.76 -12.17 18.40
N SER A 201 -9.98 -11.87 17.94
CA SER A 201 -11.00 -12.87 17.61
C SER A 201 -11.89 -12.40 16.47
N LEU A 202 -12.24 -13.32 15.58
CA LEU A 202 -13.07 -13.03 14.42
C LEU A 202 -14.56 -13.21 14.77
N ALA A 203 -15.29 -12.10 14.84
CA ALA A 203 -16.73 -12.09 15.10
C ALA A 203 -17.54 -12.65 13.90
N PRO A 204 -18.78 -13.13 14.10
CA PRO A 204 -19.58 -13.77 13.04
C PRO A 204 -19.86 -12.90 11.82
N ASP A 205 -19.93 -11.58 12.04
CA ASP A 205 -20.17 -10.51 11.08
C ASP A 205 -18.89 -10.00 10.39
N GLN A 206 -17.71 -10.37 10.90
CA GLN A 206 -16.41 -10.07 10.27
C GLN A 206 -16.12 -11.02 9.10
N ARG A 207 -16.98 -10.98 8.08
CA ARG A 207 -16.80 -11.70 6.82
C ARG A 207 -16.34 -10.75 5.73
N VAL A 208 -15.56 -11.29 4.80
CA VAL A 208 -15.21 -10.55 3.58
C VAL A 208 -16.50 -10.24 2.83
N VAL A 209 -16.74 -8.96 2.55
CA VAL A 209 -17.87 -8.52 1.73
C VAL A 209 -17.61 -8.94 0.29
N GLY A 210 -18.42 -9.86 -0.22
CA GLY A 210 -18.30 -10.36 -1.58
C GLY A 210 -19.32 -11.44 -1.89
N ASP A 211 -19.39 -11.81 -3.16
CA ASP A 211 -20.22 -12.91 -3.60
C ASP A 211 -19.73 -14.24 -3.00
N PRO A 212 -20.62 -15.22 -2.80
CA PRO A 212 -20.23 -16.54 -2.32
C PRO A 212 -19.09 -17.15 -3.15
N ILE A 213 -18.06 -17.66 -2.47
CA ILE A 213 -16.92 -18.30 -3.13
C ILE A 213 -17.42 -19.56 -3.84
N GLN A 214 -17.18 -19.65 -5.15
CA GLN A 214 -17.46 -20.85 -5.95
C GLN A 214 -16.20 -21.69 -6.11
N ILE A 215 -16.21 -22.90 -5.53
CA ILE A 215 -15.16 -23.89 -5.74
C ILE A 215 -15.48 -24.65 -7.03
N ARG A 216 -14.68 -24.46 -8.08
CA ARG A 216 -14.82 -25.18 -9.35
C ARG A 216 -14.00 -26.47 -9.30
N LEU A 217 -14.67 -27.60 -9.52
CA LEU A 217 -14.02 -28.90 -9.64
C LEU A 217 -13.42 -29.05 -11.05
N THR A 218 -12.34 -29.84 -11.17
CA THR A 218 -11.83 -30.29 -12.47
C THR A 218 -12.79 -31.33 -13.07
N GLU A 219 -12.75 -31.50 -14.40
CA GLU A 219 -13.66 -32.41 -15.11
C GLU A 219 -13.50 -33.88 -14.69
N ASP A 220 -12.31 -34.25 -14.21
CA ASP A 220 -11.93 -35.59 -13.74
C ASP A 220 -12.05 -35.77 -12.22
N ALA A 221 -12.63 -34.80 -11.50
CA ALA A 221 -12.74 -34.86 -10.05
C ALA A 221 -13.68 -35.99 -9.60
N VAL A 222 -13.14 -36.93 -8.81
CA VAL A 222 -13.91 -38.04 -8.24
C VAL A 222 -14.24 -37.75 -6.77
N PRO A 223 -15.50 -37.97 -6.32
CA PRO A 223 -15.88 -37.78 -4.93
C PRO A 223 -15.07 -38.61 -3.93
N TYR A 224 -14.58 -37.95 -2.87
CA TYR A 224 -14.00 -38.62 -1.72
C TYR A 224 -15.01 -38.67 -0.57
N HIS A 225 -15.38 -39.88 -0.14
CA HIS A 225 -16.32 -40.10 0.94
C HIS A 225 -15.74 -40.99 2.05
N ALA A 226 -15.48 -40.41 3.21
CA ALA A 226 -15.08 -41.13 4.40
C ALA A 226 -16.30 -41.44 5.29
N ASN A 227 -16.59 -42.72 5.50
CA ASN A 227 -17.71 -43.18 6.33
C ASN A 227 -17.51 -42.99 7.84
N THR A 228 -16.29 -42.68 8.28
CA THR A 228 -15.95 -42.62 9.70
C THR A 228 -14.99 -41.47 9.98
N SER A 229 -15.18 -40.84 11.14
CA SER A 229 -14.25 -39.84 11.69
C SER A 229 -13.00 -40.49 12.29
N ARG A 230 -11.91 -39.73 12.42
CA ARG A 230 -10.76 -40.14 13.23
C ARG A 230 -11.14 -40.01 14.72
N PRO A 231 -10.78 -40.97 15.58
CA PRO A 231 -11.02 -40.84 17.01
C PRO A 231 -10.22 -39.65 17.55
N ILE A 232 -10.89 -38.78 18.29
CA ILE A 232 -10.25 -37.65 18.98
C ILE A 232 -9.56 -38.20 20.23
N PRO A 233 -8.25 -37.99 20.42
CA PRO A 233 -7.56 -38.39 21.65
C PRO A 233 -8.25 -37.83 22.89
N LEU A 234 -8.28 -38.62 23.97
CA LEU A 234 -9.07 -38.30 25.18
C LEU A 234 -8.72 -36.92 25.76
N HIS A 235 -7.43 -36.57 25.78
CA HIS A 235 -6.94 -35.30 26.31
C HIS A 235 -7.34 -34.08 25.48
N TYR A 236 -7.75 -34.27 24.21
CA TYR A 236 -8.24 -33.19 23.35
C TYR A 236 -9.77 -33.09 23.31
N ARG A 237 -10.49 -34.02 23.94
CA ARG A 237 -11.94 -34.12 23.75
C ARG A 237 -12.68 -32.83 24.14
N ALA A 238 -12.40 -32.31 25.32
CA ALA A 238 -13.05 -31.10 25.83
C ALA A 238 -12.79 -29.87 24.95
N GLU A 239 -11.55 -29.71 24.46
CA GLU A 239 -11.16 -28.58 23.61
C GLU A 239 -11.69 -28.72 22.18
N ALA A 240 -11.71 -29.95 21.65
CA ALA A 240 -12.30 -30.27 20.36
C ALA A 240 -13.80 -29.94 20.34
N ASP A 241 -14.53 -30.36 21.37
CA ASP A 241 -15.97 -30.08 21.51
C ASP A 241 -16.22 -28.57 21.63
N ALA A 242 -15.40 -27.85 22.41
CA ALA A 242 -15.48 -26.39 22.51
C ALA A 242 -15.19 -25.68 21.17
N THR A 243 -14.22 -26.19 20.40
CA THR A 243 -13.87 -25.65 19.08
C THR A 243 -15.00 -25.86 18.08
N ILE A 244 -15.57 -27.07 18.00
CA ILE A 244 -16.70 -27.37 17.13
C ILE A 244 -17.90 -26.49 17.49
N LYS A 245 -18.23 -26.39 18.79
CA LYS A 245 -19.31 -25.52 19.28
C LYS A 245 -19.09 -24.06 18.86
N ARG A 246 -17.89 -23.51 19.06
CA ARG A 246 -17.55 -22.14 18.65
C ARG A 246 -17.71 -21.92 17.14
N LEU A 247 -17.34 -22.90 16.31
CA LEU A 247 -17.48 -22.81 14.85
C LEU A 247 -18.96 -22.86 14.41
N LEU A 248 -19.79 -23.67 15.09
CA LEU A 248 -21.23 -23.72 14.88
C LEU A 248 -21.91 -22.41 15.33
N ASP A 249 -21.63 -21.94 16.55
CA ASP A 249 -22.21 -20.72 17.12
C ASP A 249 -21.84 -19.46 16.30
N SER A 250 -20.65 -19.44 15.70
CA SER A 250 -20.22 -18.36 14.79
C SER A 250 -20.73 -18.51 13.34
N GLY A 251 -21.47 -19.59 13.04
CA GLY A 251 -22.00 -19.87 11.71
C GLY A 251 -20.93 -20.14 10.64
N ARG A 252 -19.72 -20.55 11.04
CA ARG A 252 -18.62 -20.88 10.11
C ARG A 252 -18.80 -22.25 9.48
N ILE A 253 -19.36 -23.18 10.26
CA ILE A 253 -19.79 -24.50 9.80
C ILE A 253 -21.27 -24.68 10.18
N SER A 254 -21.95 -25.57 9.48
CA SER A 254 -23.33 -25.94 9.75
C SER A 254 -23.49 -27.45 9.81
N CYS A 255 -24.51 -27.93 10.52
CA CYS A 255 -24.88 -29.34 10.45
C CYS A 255 -25.41 -29.67 9.04
N VAL A 256 -25.00 -30.82 8.52
CA VAL A 256 -25.53 -31.39 7.28
C VAL A 256 -26.05 -32.78 7.64
N GLU A 257 -27.37 -32.95 7.59
CA GLU A 257 -28.03 -34.22 7.96
C GLU A 257 -28.14 -35.18 6.78
N GLU A 258 -28.14 -34.64 5.56
CA GLU A 258 -28.18 -35.43 4.33
C GLU A 258 -26.81 -36.07 4.04
N ALA A 259 -26.83 -37.31 3.59
CA ALA A 259 -25.61 -38.00 3.19
C ALA A 259 -25.01 -37.32 1.94
N THR A 260 -23.79 -36.81 2.07
CA THR A 260 -23.07 -36.18 0.96
C THR A 260 -22.14 -37.19 0.28
N THR A 261 -21.89 -37.04 -1.02
CA THR A 261 -20.87 -37.85 -1.72
C THR A 261 -19.44 -37.35 -1.43
N TRP A 262 -19.31 -36.17 -0.83
CA TRP A 262 -18.05 -35.53 -0.49
C TRP A 262 -17.97 -35.36 1.04
N CYS A 263 -17.18 -36.21 1.68
CA CYS A 263 -16.96 -36.16 3.12
C CYS A 263 -15.49 -36.49 3.42
N ALA A 264 -14.76 -35.50 3.93
CA ALA A 264 -13.37 -35.68 4.37
C ALA A 264 -13.30 -35.92 5.88
N ARG A 265 -12.26 -36.65 6.32
CA ARG A 265 -12.03 -36.87 7.76
C ARG A 265 -11.40 -35.63 8.38
N ALA A 266 -12.00 -35.13 9.45
CA ALA A 266 -11.39 -34.14 10.33
C ALA A 266 -10.28 -34.76 11.20
N HIS A 267 -9.29 -33.96 11.57
CA HIS A 267 -8.19 -34.35 12.45
C HIS A 267 -7.73 -33.16 13.30
N PHE A 268 -7.70 -33.34 14.62
CA PHE A 268 -7.22 -32.31 15.55
C PHE A 268 -5.69 -32.33 15.66
N VAL A 269 -5.05 -31.19 15.46
CA VAL A 269 -3.59 -31.05 15.46
C VAL A 269 -3.12 -30.34 16.74
N PRO A 270 -2.11 -30.89 17.45
CA PRO A 270 -1.51 -30.22 18.60
C PRO A 270 -0.88 -28.88 18.21
N LYS A 271 -1.07 -27.88 19.07
CA LYS A 271 -0.47 -26.57 19.00
C LYS A 271 0.36 -26.30 20.26
N GLU A 272 1.29 -25.36 20.15
CA GLU A 272 2.08 -24.91 21.29
C GLU A 272 1.17 -24.44 22.43
N GLY A 273 1.55 -24.79 23.66
CA GLY A 273 0.71 -24.55 24.85
C GLY A 273 -0.31 -25.65 25.15
N GLY A 274 -0.20 -26.83 24.52
CA GLY A 274 -1.04 -28.00 24.82
C GLY A 274 -2.45 -27.94 24.25
N LYS A 275 -2.72 -26.92 23.42
CA LYS A 275 -4.00 -26.70 22.75
C LYS A 275 -4.14 -27.55 21.49
N ALA A 276 -5.36 -27.85 21.05
CA ALA A 276 -5.69 -28.58 19.83
C ALA A 276 -6.52 -27.73 18.88
N GLY A 277 -6.05 -27.58 17.64
CA GLY A 277 -6.78 -26.92 16.56
C GLY A 277 -7.42 -27.93 15.61
N LEU A 278 -8.59 -27.61 15.08
CA LEU A 278 -9.23 -28.32 13.97
C LEU A 278 -8.60 -27.90 12.62
#